data_AF-A0A2J8QXW0-F1
#
_entry.id   AF-A0A2J8QXW0-F1
#
_cell.length_a   1.000
_cell.length_b   1.000
_cell.length_c   1.000
_cell.angle_alpha   90.00
_cell.angle_beta   90.00
_cell.angle_gamma   90.00
#
_symmetry.space_group_name_H-M   'P 1'
#
loop_
_entity.id
_entity.type
_entity.pdbx_description
1 polymer ?
#
loop_
_entity_poly.entity_id
_entity_poly.type
_entity_poly.pdbx_seq_one_letter_code
_entity_poly.pdbx_strand_id
1 'polypeptide(L)'
;MQLKIMPKKKRLSAGRVPLILFLCQMISALEVPLDLVQPPTITQQSPKDYIIDPRENIVIQCEAKGKPPPSFSWTRNGTHFDIDKDPLVTMKPGTGTLIINIMSEG
;
A
#
# COMPACT_ATOMS: atom_id res chain seq x y z
N MET A 1 -13.39 -2.02 -63.64
CA MET A 1 -12.05 -2.57 -63.32
C MET A 1 -12.09 -3.06 -61.88
N GLN A 2 -11.95 -4.36 -61.63
CA GLN A 2 -12.10 -4.95 -60.29
C GLN A 2 -10.73 -5.32 -59.72
N LEU A 3 -10.29 -4.61 -58.67
CA LEU A 3 -9.04 -4.91 -57.97
C LEU A 3 -9.29 -5.99 -56.91
N LYS A 4 -8.91 -7.24 -57.20
CA LYS A 4 -9.00 -8.37 -56.26
C LYS A 4 -7.71 -8.47 -55.45
N ILE A 5 -7.73 -7.94 -54.23
CA ILE A 5 -6.61 -8.08 -53.28
C ILE A 5 -6.64 -9.51 -52.72
N MET A 6 -5.60 -10.30 -52.99
CA MET A 6 -5.42 -11.61 -52.38
C MET A 6 -4.50 -11.50 -51.15
N PRO A 7 -4.89 -12.04 -49.97
CA PRO A 7 -3.98 -12.08 -48.83
C PRO A 7 -2.88 -13.10 -49.09
N LYS A 8 -1.61 -12.66 -49.07
CA LYS A 8 -0.47 -13.59 -49.01
C LYS A 8 -0.56 -14.38 -47.70
N LYS A 9 -0.92 -15.66 -47.80
CA LYS A 9 -0.82 -16.61 -46.69
C LYS A 9 0.66 -16.72 -46.31
N LYS A 10 1.08 -16.04 -45.25
CA LYS A 10 2.41 -16.24 -44.65
C LYS A 10 2.44 -17.68 -44.16
N ARG A 11 3.21 -18.54 -44.84
CA ARG A 11 3.41 -19.94 -44.45
C ARG A 11 4.22 -19.93 -43.14
N LEU A 12 3.54 -20.03 -42.02
CA LEU A 12 4.20 -20.19 -40.72
C LEU A 12 4.86 -21.58 -40.75
N SER A 13 6.20 -21.62 -40.70
CA SER A 13 6.94 -22.88 -40.71
C SER A 13 6.47 -23.76 -39.54
N ALA A 14 6.14 -25.02 -39.82
CA ALA A 14 5.64 -25.97 -38.83
C ALA A 14 6.59 -26.16 -37.64
N GLY A 15 7.89 -25.88 -37.81
CA GLY A 15 8.88 -25.90 -36.73
C GLY A 15 8.83 -24.69 -35.79
N ARG A 16 8.19 -23.58 -36.18
CA ARG A 16 8.01 -22.40 -35.31
C ARG A 16 6.78 -22.52 -34.41
N VAL A 17 5.78 -23.30 -34.81
CA VAL A 17 4.57 -23.56 -34.03
C VAL A 17 4.86 -24.22 -32.66
N PRO A 18 5.64 -25.31 -32.56
CA PRO A 18 5.94 -25.91 -31.26
C PRO A 18 6.77 -24.97 -30.40
N LEU A 19 7.74 -24.24 -30.97
CA LEU A 19 8.51 -23.24 -30.22
C LEU A 19 7.62 -22.12 -29.67
N ILE A 20 6.69 -21.61 -30.47
CA ILE A 20 5.71 -20.60 -30.04
C ILE A 20 4.80 -21.16 -28.93
N LEU A 21 4.33 -22.39 -29.07
CA LEU A 21 3.51 -23.04 -28.03
C LEU A 21 4.30 -23.24 -26.73
N PHE A 22 5.54 -23.70 -26.81
CA PHE A 22 6.44 -23.83 -25.66
C PHE A 22 6.70 -22.47 -24.99
N LEU A 23 6.98 -21.43 -25.78
CA LEU A 23 7.16 -20.06 -25.26
C LEU A 23 5.88 -19.53 -24.61
N CYS A 24 4.71 -19.77 -25.20
CA CYS A 24 3.42 -19.41 -24.61
C CYS A 24 3.15 -20.17 -23.30
N GLN A 25 3.43 -21.47 -23.25
CA GLN A 25 3.27 -22.28 -22.05
C GLN A 25 4.18 -21.82 -20.91
N MET A 26 5.40 -21.38 -21.21
CA MET A 26 6.33 -20.83 -20.22
C MET A 26 5.86 -19.47 -19.68
N ILE A 27 5.17 -18.65 -20.49
CA ILE A 27 4.59 -17.37 -20.04
C ILE A 27 3.39 -17.61 -19.12
N SER A 28 2.52 -18.57 -19.43
CA SER A 28 1.35 -18.91 -18.61
C SER A 28 1.69 -19.48 -17.23
N ALA A 29 2.92 -19.96 -17.02
CA ALA A 29 3.36 -20.50 -15.73
C ALA A 29 3.71 -19.41 -14.69
N LEU A 30 3.79 -18.14 -15.08
CA LEU A 30 4.12 -17.00 -14.20
C LEU A 30 2.88 -16.19 -13.80
N GLU A 31 1.78 -16.87 -13.48
CA GLU A 31 0.60 -16.19 -12.93
C GLU A 31 0.84 -15.92 -11.43
N VAL A 32 1.26 -14.70 -11.08
CA VAL A 32 1.30 -14.27 -9.67
C VAL A 32 -0.14 -14.07 -9.21
N PRO A 33 -0.58 -14.69 -8.09
CA PRO A 33 -1.92 -14.46 -7.57
C PRO A 33 -2.12 -12.96 -7.32
N LEU A 34 -3.18 -12.38 -7.90
CA LEU A 34 -3.49 -10.95 -7.72
C LEU A 34 -3.86 -10.59 -6.27
N ASP A 35 -4.16 -11.59 -5.44
CA ASP A 35 -4.65 -11.43 -4.07
C ASP A 35 -3.69 -11.98 -3.01
N LEU A 36 -2.47 -11.43 -2.97
CA LEU A 36 -1.50 -11.75 -1.92
C LEU A 36 -1.79 -10.93 -0.66
N VAL A 37 -1.95 -11.63 0.46
CA VAL A 37 -1.96 -11.03 1.80
C VAL A 37 -0.57 -10.43 2.06
N GLN A 38 -0.55 -9.17 2.50
CA GLN A 38 0.69 -8.45 2.82
C GLN A 38 0.64 -7.98 4.27
N PRO A 39 1.66 -8.30 5.08
CA PRO A 39 1.70 -7.86 6.47
C PRO A 39 1.76 -6.33 6.55
N PRO A 40 1.20 -5.74 7.62
CA PRO A 40 1.38 -4.33 7.91
C PRO A 40 2.86 -3.94 7.97
N THR A 41 3.24 -2.94 7.19
CA THR A 41 4.59 -2.39 7.14
C THR A 41 4.51 -0.89 7.34
N ILE A 42 5.23 -0.37 8.35
CA ILE A 42 5.32 1.07 8.62
C ILE A 42 6.09 1.73 7.46
N THR A 43 5.46 2.67 6.79
CA THR A 43 6.03 3.43 5.68
C THR A 43 6.51 4.82 6.09
N GLN A 44 5.91 5.41 7.13
CA GLN A 44 6.35 6.69 7.66
C GLN A 44 6.10 6.76 9.17
N GLN A 45 7.06 7.30 9.91
CA GLN A 45 6.97 7.43 11.37
C GLN A 45 7.79 8.59 11.90
N SER A 46 7.38 9.15 13.03
CA SER A 46 8.21 10.10 13.79
C SER A 46 9.47 9.42 14.35
N PRO A 47 10.53 10.18 14.65
CA PRO A 47 11.71 9.68 15.35
C PRO A 47 11.35 9.06 16.70
N LYS A 48 12.19 8.12 17.17
CA LYS A 48 12.03 7.51 18.49
C LYS A 48 12.08 8.54 19.62
N ASP A 49 13.05 9.45 19.54
CA ASP A 49 13.20 10.57 20.47
C ASP A 49 12.67 11.82 19.76
N TYR A 50 11.46 12.24 20.13
CA TYR A 50 10.75 13.32 19.45
C TYR A 50 10.56 14.49 20.41
N ILE A 51 11.33 15.56 20.19
CA ILE A 51 11.34 16.77 21.02
C ILE A 51 10.64 17.88 20.23
N ILE A 52 9.61 18.48 20.84
CA ILE A 52 8.74 19.48 20.20
C ILE A 52 8.64 20.72 21.10
N ASP A 53 8.48 21.90 20.49
CA ASP A 53 8.23 23.13 21.21
C ASP A 53 6.85 23.05 21.89
N PRO A 54 6.73 23.35 23.19
CA PRO A 54 5.46 23.29 23.91
C PRO A 54 4.38 24.26 23.40
N ARG A 55 4.70 25.16 22.47
CA ARG A 55 3.75 26.09 21.85
C ARG A 55 3.08 25.53 20.60
N GLU A 56 3.59 24.42 20.07
CA GLU A 56 3.12 23.82 18.82
C GLU A 56 2.30 22.56 19.10
N ASN A 57 1.33 22.27 18.24
CA ASN A 57 0.60 21.02 18.31
C ASN A 57 1.55 19.84 18.02
N ILE A 58 1.41 18.76 18.78
CA ILE A 58 2.27 17.57 18.63
C ILE A 58 1.65 16.65 17.59
N VAL A 59 2.42 16.30 16.57
CA VAL A 59 2.01 15.32 15.56
C VAL A 59 2.97 14.14 15.58
N ILE A 60 2.53 13.02 16.16
CA ILE A 60 3.29 11.75 16.18
C ILE A 60 2.88 10.95 14.95
N GLN A 61 3.71 11.00 13.92
CA GLN A 61 3.42 10.39 12.64
C GLN A 61 3.52 8.87 12.70
N CYS A 62 2.53 8.20 12.12
CA CYS A 62 2.53 6.77 11.88
C CYS A 62 1.65 6.46 10.67
N GLU A 63 2.27 5.98 9.60
CA GLU A 63 1.61 5.48 8.39
C GLU A 63 2.11 4.08 8.10
N ALA A 64 1.19 3.16 7.85
CA ALA A 64 1.51 1.79 7.49
C ALA A 64 0.64 1.33 6.32
N LYS A 65 1.17 0.40 5.53
CA LYS A 65 0.46 -0.25 4.43
C LYS A 65 0.41 -1.74 4.68
N GLY A 66 -0.64 -2.39 4.21
CA GLY A 66 -0.84 -3.83 4.34
C GLY A 66 -2.08 -4.25 3.57
N LYS A 67 -2.21 -5.56 3.36
CA LYS A 67 -3.39 -6.17 2.75
C LYS A 67 -3.78 -7.38 3.61
N PRO A 68 -4.89 -7.33 4.38
CA PRO A 68 -5.87 -6.25 4.46
C PRO A 68 -5.31 -4.94 5.07
N PRO A 69 -6.02 -3.80 4.93
CA PRO A 69 -5.61 -2.54 5.52
C PRO A 69 -5.35 -2.67 7.03
N PRO A 70 -4.28 -2.05 7.57
CA PRO A 70 -3.94 -2.17 8.97
C PRO A 70 -4.92 -1.43 9.87
N SER A 71 -5.10 -1.94 11.08
CA SER A 71 -5.66 -1.19 12.21
C SER A 71 -4.54 -0.52 12.99
N PHE A 72 -4.87 0.58 13.66
CA PHE A 72 -3.91 1.37 14.42
C PHE A 72 -4.41 1.51 15.87
N SER A 73 -3.47 1.42 16.81
CA SER A 73 -3.70 1.66 18.22
C SER A 73 -2.46 2.27 18.84
N TRP A 74 -2.64 2.97 19.95
CA TRP A 74 -1.56 3.63 20.67
C TRP A 74 -1.44 3.09 22.09
N THR A 75 -0.22 3.13 22.59
CA THR A 75 0.05 2.89 24.01
C THR A 75 0.77 4.09 24.59
N ARG A 76 0.47 4.40 25.85
CA ARG A 76 1.16 5.43 26.63
C ARG A 76 1.73 4.75 27.87
N ASN A 77 3.05 4.84 28.05
CA ASN A 77 3.78 4.19 29.14
C ASN A 77 3.49 2.68 29.25
N GLY A 78 3.41 2.00 28.10
CA GLY A 78 3.17 0.55 28.02
C GLY A 78 1.72 0.11 28.25
N THR A 79 0.79 1.03 28.48
CA THR A 79 -0.64 0.73 28.65
C THR A 79 -1.43 1.22 27.43
N HIS A 80 -2.49 0.50 27.03
CA HIS A 80 -3.38 0.93 25.95
C HIS A 80 -3.90 2.35 26.19
N PHE A 81 -3.71 3.21 25.20
CA PHE A 81 -4.17 4.59 25.24
C PHE A 81 -5.50 4.70 24.49
N ASP A 82 -6.56 4.90 25.26
CA ASP A 82 -7.92 5.08 24.75
C ASP A 82 -8.10 6.54 24.31
N ILE A 83 -7.92 6.77 23.01
CA ILE A 83 -7.89 8.12 22.41
C ILE A 83 -9.25 8.83 22.57
N ASP A 84 -10.34 8.08 22.53
CA ASP A 84 -11.71 8.63 22.62
C ASP A 84 -12.02 9.25 23.99
N LYS A 85 -11.18 8.97 25.00
CA LYS A 85 -11.31 9.54 26.35
C LYS A 85 -10.56 10.86 26.54
N ASP A 86 -9.69 11.25 25.62
CA ASP A 86 -8.86 12.44 25.74
C ASP A 86 -9.28 13.48 24.68
N PRO A 87 -9.98 14.57 25.05
CA PRO A 87 -10.52 15.53 24.09
C PRO A 87 -9.43 16.32 23.34
N LEU A 88 -8.20 16.33 23.84
CA LEU A 88 -7.08 17.04 23.21
C LEU A 88 -6.37 16.18 22.16
N VAL A 89 -6.67 14.88 22.11
CA VAL A 89 -5.95 13.93 21.28
C VAL A 89 -6.87 13.32 20.23
N THR A 90 -6.39 13.27 18.99
CA THR A 90 -7.12 12.67 17.88
C THR A 90 -6.20 11.79 17.05
N MET A 91 -6.76 10.73 16.45
CA MET A 91 -6.04 9.92 15.46
C MET A 91 -6.52 10.30 14.06
N LYS A 92 -5.57 10.60 13.17
CA LYS A 92 -5.88 10.93 11.78
C LYS A 92 -6.55 9.73 11.08
N PRO A 93 -7.73 9.90 10.45
CA PRO A 93 -8.46 8.80 9.82
C PRO A 93 -7.63 8.00 8.82
N GLY A 94 -7.73 6.67 8.88
CA GLY A 94 -7.04 5.75 7.96
C GLY A 94 -5.52 5.63 8.18
N THR A 95 -4.99 6.26 9.23
CA THR A 95 -3.58 6.20 9.61
C THR A 95 -3.43 5.97 11.12
N GLY A 96 -2.21 5.76 11.58
CA GLY A 96 -1.88 5.75 13.00
C GLY A 96 -1.41 7.10 13.50
N THR A 97 -1.47 8.18 12.72
CA THR A 97 -0.88 9.46 13.13
C THR A 97 -1.69 10.08 14.27
N LEU A 98 -1.04 10.32 15.41
CA LEU A 98 -1.64 10.91 16.60
C LEU A 98 -1.40 12.43 16.60
N ILE A 99 -2.46 13.21 16.84
CA ILE A 99 -2.42 14.68 16.88
C ILE A 99 -2.87 15.12 18.26
N ILE A 100 -2.02 15.88 18.96
CA ILE A 100 -2.27 16.43 20.28
C ILE A 100 -2.34 17.95 20.14
N ASN A 101 -3.50 18.52 20.45
CA ASN A 101 -3.73 19.96 20.38
C ASN A 101 -3.32 20.60 21.71
N ILE A 102 -2.26 21.42 21.70
CA ILE A 102 -1.80 22.11 22.92
C ILE A 102 -2.56 23.43 23.14
N MET A 103 -3.16 24.01 22.10
CA MET A 103 -3.78 25.35 22.15
C MET A 103 -5.24 25.37 22.65
N SER A 104 -5.63 24.50 23.58
CA SER A 104 -6.99 24.49 24.17
C SER A 104 -6.99 24.83 25.67
N GLU A 105 -6.10 25.73 26.11
CA GLU A 105 -6.30 26.49 27.34
C GLU A 105 -6.54 27.95 26.95
N GLY A 106 -7.82 28.30 26.83
CA GLY A 106 -8.34 29.66 26.77
C GLY A 106 -9.41 29.84 27.83
#